data_AF-A0A6P0DUF6-F1
#
_entry.id   AF-A0A6P0DUF6-F1
#
_cell.length_a   1.000
_cell.length_b   1.000
_cell.length_c   1.000
_cell.angle_alpha   90.00
_cell.angle_beta   90.00
_cell.angle_gamma   90.00
#
_symmetry.space_group_name_H-M   'P 1'
#
loop_
_entity.id
_entity.type
_entity.pdbx_description
1 polymer ?
#
loop_
_entity_poly.entity_id
_entity_poly.type
_entity_poly.pdbx_seq_one_letter_code
_entity_poly.pdbx_strand_id
1 'polypeptide(L)'
;VIVIANETDIPEDQKPDYARKKEKLIGKTLRVASDPQTVLDDFVSKLNHSKVVEIARQERAALLRTFEASGKQNFRSMRAVLSDYERLVVAVDPRLQDAPVAMTRLLLFMMATGVEFRSGDLSGSELAALLDTRFARLMSSVTKKEKSSEIARAERLEATYADVAWQDPIVPPAALARLFETGIVDTLAINTHLAQHPLVVGYAKSPAWRQLWAWTDLPRT
;
A
#
# COMPACT_ATOMS: atom_id res chain seq x y z
N VAL A 1 -22.46 32.08 -8.10
CA VAL A 1 -22.41 30.69 -8.58
C VAL A 1 -20.99 30.20 -8.40
N ILE A 2 -20.78 29.06 -7.74
CA ILE A 2 -19.46 28.42 -7.60
C ILE A 2 -19.48 27.17 -8.47
N VAL A 3 -18.50 27.05 -9.36
CA VAL A 3 -18.31 25.88 -10.23
C VAL A 3 -17.10 25.11 -9.72
N ILE A 4 -17.26 23.82 -9.48
CA ILE A 4 -16.19 22.92 -9.06
C ILE A 4 -15.97 21.94 -10.21
N ALA A 5 -14.74 21.86 -10.70
CA ALA A 5 -14.35 20.99 -11.80
C ALA A 5 -13.00 20.32 -11.51
N ASN A 6 -12.85 19.05 -11.92
CA ASN A 6 -11.56 18.38 -11.94
C ASN A 6 -10.87 18.63 -13.28
N GLU A 7 -9.94 19.58 -13.33
CA GLU A 7 -9.28 19.97 -14.59
C GLU A 7 -8.30 18.92 -15.11
N THR A 8 -7.84 18.01 -14.25
CA THR A 8 -6.95 16.91 -14.62
C THR A 8 -7.64 15.84 -15.45
N ASP A 9 -8.95 15.68 -15.32
CA ASP A 9 -9.73 14.67 -16.07
C ASP A 9 -10.18 15.20 -17.45
N ILE A 10 -9.89 16.46 -17.76
CA ILE A 10 -10.25 17.05 -19.05
C ILE A 10 -9.32 16.49 -20.13
N PRO A 11 -9.86 15.87 -21.20
CA PRO A 11 -9.06 15.36 -22.31
C PRO A 11 -8.15 16.43 -22.90
N GLU A 12 -6.91 16.08 -23.25
CA GLU A 12 -5.90 17.02 -23.75
C GLU A 12 -6.36 17.80 -24.99
N ASP A 13 -7.15 17.17 -25.86
CA ASP A 13 -7.74 17.77 -27.05
C ASP A 13 -8.78 18.86 -26.73
N GLN A 14 -9.39 18.81 -25.54
CA GLN A 14 -10.42 19.75 -25.08
C GLN A 14 -9.88 20.85 -24.17
N LYS A 15 -8.67 20.69 -23.60
CA LYS A 15 -8.04 21.69 -22.73
C LYS A 15 -7.91 23.08 -23.35
N PRO A 16 -7.55 23.25 -24.64
CA PRO A 16 -7.45 24.58 -25.25
C PRO A 16 -8.80 25.30 -25.26
N ASP A 17 -9.87 24.57 -25.58
CA ASP A 17 -11.22 25.14 -25.66
C ASP A 17 -11.80 25.40 -24.27
N TYR A 18 -11.52 24.51 -23.31
CA TYR A 18 -11.82 24.71 -21.89
C TYR A 18 -11.15 25.98 -21.34
N ALA A 19 -9.83 26.15 -21.54
CA ALA A 19 -9.10 27.30 -21.05
C ALA A 19 -9.68 28.62 -21.61
N ARG A 20 -10.01 28.65 -22.91
CA ARG A 20 -10.62 29.81 -23.56
C ARG A 20 -12.01 30.14 -23.02
N LYS A 21 -12.82 29.13 -22.73
CA LYS A 21 -14.16 29.29 -22.13
C LYS A 21 -14.06 29.72 -20.66
N LYS A 22 -13.14 29.11 -19.90
CA LYS A 22 -12.88 29.38 -18.50
C LYS A 22 -12.51 30.85 -18.28
N GLU A 23 -11.60 31.40 -19.07
CA GLU A 23 -11.19 32.82 -18.95
C GLU A 23 -12.37 33.79 -19.08
N LYS A 24 -13.32 33.50 -19.96
CA LYS A 24 -14.49 34.36 -20.20
C LYS A 24 -15.60 34.17 -19.16
N LEU A 25 -15.74 32.98 -18.60
CA LEU A 25 -16.84 32.60 -17.72
C LEU A 25 -16.49 32.66 -16.23
N ILE A 26 -15.22 32.46 -15.89
CA ILE A 26 -14.73 32.32 -14.51
C ILE A 26 -13.86 33.53 -14.18
N GLY A 27 -14.43 34.52 -13.50
CA GLY A 27 -13.70 35.74 -13.13
C GLY A 27 -12.57 35.53 -12.10
N LYS A 28 -12.63 34.47 -11.28
CA LYS A 28 -11.57 34.07 -10.34
C LYS A 28 -11.52 32.57 -10.18
N THR A 29 -10.31 32.01 -10.22
CA THR A 29 -10.04 30.61 -9.89
C THR A 29 -9.39 30.52 -8.51
N LEU A 30 -9.93 29.68 -7.65
CA LEU A 30 -9.34 29.34 -6.36
C LEU A 30 -8.98 27.85 -6.38
N ARG A 31 -7.75 27.51 -6.00
CA ARG A 31 -7.35 26.11 -5.80
C ARG A 31 -7.46 25.78 -4.32
N VAL A 32 -8.32 24.82 -3.99
CA VAL A 32 -8.44 24.30 -2.63
C VAL A 32 -7.63 23.00 -2.56
N ALA A 33 -6.67 22.95 -1.65
CA ALA A 33 -5.93 21.74 -1.32
C ALA A 33 -6.06 21.50 0.19
N SER A 34 -6.21 20.24 0.59
CA SER A 34 -6.16 19.87 2.01
C SER A 34 -4.71 19.59 2.40
N ASP A 35 -4.33 19.96 3.62
CA ASP A 35 -3.04 19.57 4.20
C ASP A 35 -3.04 18.04 4.45
N PRO A 36 -2.19 17.24 3.78
CA PRO A 36 -2.17 15.79 3.94
C PRO A 36 -1.96 15.35 5.38
N GLN A 37 -1.18 16.12 6.14
CA GLN A 37 -0.90 15.88 7.54
C GLN A 37 -2.18 15.92 8.39
N THR A 38 -2.92 17.01 8.28
CA THR A 38 -4.18 17.23 9.00
C THR A 38 -5.23 16.18 8.64
N VAL A 39 -5.30 15.80 7.35
CA VAL A 39 -6.25 14.77 6.89
C VAL A 39 -5.89 13.39 7.43
N LEU A 40 -4.59 13.04 7.44
CA LEU A 40 -4.14 11.78 8.02
C LEU A 40 -4.47 11.71 9.51
N ASP A 41 -4.20 12.78 10.26
CA ASP A 41 -4.51 12.83 11.70
C ASP A 41 -6.01 12.67 11.97
N ASP A 42 -6.86 13.32 11.18
CA ASP A 42 -8.32 13.17 11.27
C ASP A 42 -8.74 11.72 11.00
N PHE A 43 -8.20 11.07 9.97
CA PHE A 43 -8.53 9.66 9.67
C PHE A 43 -8.04 8.71 10.77
N VAL A 44 -6.82 8.89 11.25
CA VAL A 44 -6.27 8.06 12.34
C VAL A 44 -7.05 8.26 13.63
N SER A 45 -7.57 9.47 13.90
CA SER A 45 -8.41 9.74 15.08
C SER A 45 -9.76 9.02 15.06
N LYS A 46 -10.23 8.58 13.89
CA LYS A 46 -11.50 7.88 13.69
C LYS A 46 -11.39 6.36 13.74
N LEU A 47 -10.17 5.83 13.83
CA LEU A 47 -9.92 4.41 14.04
C LEU A 47 -10.24 4.06 15.50
N ASN A 48 -10.77 2.85 15.72
CA ASN A 48 -11.26 2.38 17.01
C ASN A 48 -10.26 1.52 17.77
N HIS A 49 -9.27 0.93 17.09
CA HIS A 49 -8.34 -0.02 17.68
C HIS A 49 -7.04 0.66 18.14
N SER A 50 -6.77 0.59 19.45
CA SER A 50 -5.68 1.34 20.09
C SER A 50 -4.30 1.05 19.49
N LYS A 51 -3.97 -0.22 19.25
CA LYS A 51 -2.68 -0.61 18.64
C LYS A 51 -2.52 -0.11 17.21
N VAL A 52 -3.61 -0.08 16.45
CA VAL A 52 -3.60 0.42 15.07
C VAL A 52 -3.36 1.93 15.07
N VAL A 53 -4.05 2.66 15.96
CA VAL A 53 -3.85 4.10 16.16
C VAL A 53 -2.42 4.41 16.61
N GLU A 54 -1.88 3.65 17.55
CA GLU A 54 -0.51 3.78 18.05
C GLU A 54 0.50 3.69 16.91
N ILE A 55 0.44 2.60 16.12
CA ILE A 55 1.36 2.38 14.99
C ILE A 55 1.18 3.46 13.91
N ALA A 56 -0.06 3.82 13.55
CA ALA A 56 -0.30 4.84 12.53
C ALA A 56 0.22 6.23 12.95
N ARG A 57 0.16 6.57 14.24
CA ARG A 57 0.73 7.82 14.76
C ARG A 57 2.25 7.78 14.83
N GLN A 58 2.82 6.66 15.27
CA GLN A 58 4.27 6.47 15.35
C GLN A 58 4.90 6.57 13.95
N GLU A 59 4.27 5.94 12.95
CA GLU A 59 4.78 5.86 11.58
C GLU A 59 4.22 6.95 10.66
N ARG A 60 3.61 7.99 11.23
CA ARG A 60 2.95 9.08 10.49
C ARG A 60 3.80 9.68 9.38
N ALA A 61 5.09 9.93 9.66
CA ALA A 61 6.00 10.49 8.67
C ALA A 61 6.25 9.52 7.50
N ALA A 62 6.44 8.23 7.78
CA ALA A 62 6.62 7.21 6.75
C ALA A 62 5.33 6.96 5.94
N LEU A 63 4.18 6.99 6.60
CA LEU A 63 2.87 6.94 5.96
C LEU A 63 2.65 8.07 4.98
N LEU A 64 2.94 9.32 5.38
CA LEU A 64 2.80 10.48 4.52
C LEU A 64 3.73 10.40 3.31
N ARG A 65 5.02 10.07 3.52
CA ARG A 65 5.95 9.86 2.42
C ARG A 65 5.48 8.76 1.46
N THR A 66 4.99 7.64 1.99
CA THR A 66 4.46 6.54 1.19
C THR A 66 3.23 6.98 0.41
N PHE A 67 2.30 7.72 1.01
CA PHE A 67 1.12 8.23 0.34
C PHE A 67 1.48 9.23 -0.79
N GLU A 68 2.39 10.15 -0.50
CA GLU A 68 2.85 11.18 -1.45
C GLU A 68 3.69 10.61 -2.58
N ALA A 69 4.42 9.51 -2.36
CA ALA A 69 5.24 8.85 -3.38
C ALA A 69 4.43 8.41 -4.61
N SER A 70 3.14 8.11 -4.45
CA SER A 70 2.25 7.80 -5.56
C SER A 70 2.07 8.95 -6.56
N GLY A 71 2.33 10.20 -6.14
CA GLY A 71 1.99 11.42 -6.86
C GLY A 71 0.47 11.68 -6.97
N LYS A 72 -0.37 10.79 -6.41
CA LYS A 72 -1.82 10.80 -6.52
C LYS A 72 -2.41 11.08 -5.14
N GLN A 73 -2.66 12.37 -4.86
CA GLN A 73 -3.22 12.82 -3.57
C GLN A 73 -4.73 12.49 -3.47
N ASN A 74 -5.06 11.20 -3.38
CA ASN A 74 -6.43 10.72 -3.21
C ASN A 74 -6.69 10.32 -1.74
N PHE A 75 -7.19 11.28 -0.95
CA PHE A 75 -7.52 11.04 0.45
C PHE A 75 -8.62 10.00 0.66
N ARG A 76 -9.48 9.74 -0.33
CA ARG A 76 -10.47 8.64 -0.24
C ARG A 76 -9.75 7.29 -0.21
N SER A 77 -8.71 7.11 -1.03
CA SER A 77 -7.89 5.91 -1.03
C SER A 77 -7.16 5.74 0.31
N MET A 78 -6.54 6.81 0.83
CA MET A 78 -5.89 6.79 2.14
C MET A 78 -6.85 6.35 3.25
N ARG A 79 -8.04 6.96 3.32
CA ARG A 79 -9.07 6.60 4.32
C ARG A 79 -9.49 5.14 4.23
N ALA A 80 -9.73 4.66 3.01
CA ALA A 80 -10.16 3.29 2.77
C ALA A 80 -9.07 2.30 3.20
N VAL A 81 -7.81 2.54 2.82
CA VAL A 81 -6.69 1.69 3.21
C VAL A 81 -6.48 1.65 4.72
N LEU A 82 -6.57 2.79 5.42
CA LEU A 82 -6.47 2.82 6.88
C LEU A 82 -7.59 2.01 7.56
N SER A 83 -8.81 2.08 7.01
CA SER A 83 -9.95 1.32 7.50
C SER A 83 -9.78 -0.19 7.24
N ASP A 84 -9.29 -0.56 6.05
CA ASP A 84 -9.00 -1.95 5.69
C ASP A 84 -7.86 -2.52 6.55
N TYR A 85 -6.85 -1.72 6.84
CA TYR A 85 -5.75 -2.07 7.72
C TYR A 85 -6.23 -2.38 9.14
N GLU A 86 -7.04 -1.48 9.73
CA GLU A 86 -7.65 -1.73 11.04
C GLU A 86 -8.46 -3.02 11.03
N ARG A 87 -9.35 -3.18 10.05
CA ARG A 87 -10.22 -4.34 9.96
C ARG A 87 -9.46 -5.65 9.78
N LEU A 88 -8.37 -5.63 9.01
CA LEU A 88 -7.49 -6.78 8.85
C LEU A 88 -6.82 -7.12 10.17
N VAL A 89 -6.13 -6.15 10.80
CA VAL A 89 -5.38 -6.37 12.06
C VAL A 89 -6.28 -6.88 13.19
N VAL A 90 -7.52 -6.40 13.25
CA VAL A 90 -8.51 -6.83 14.25
C VAL A 90 -9.03 -8.25 13.98
N ALA A 91 -9.17 -8.65 12.71
CA ALA A 91 -9.80 -9.92 12.34
C ALA A 91 -8.84 -11.12 12.32
N VAL A 92 -7.53 -10.88 12.18
CA VAL A 92 -6.51 -11.92 12.05
C VAL A 92 -5.89 -12.28 13.40
N ASP A 93 -4.89 -13.16 13.38
CA ASP A 93 -4.20 -13.66 14.56
C ASP A 93 -3.77 -12.52 15.52
N PRO A 94 -4.21 -12.54 16.80
CA PRO A 94 -3.87 -11.51 17.78
C PRO A 94 -2.37 -11.29 17.98
N ARG A 95 -1.54 -12.30 17.71
CA ARG A 95 -0.07 -12.18 17.78
C ARG A 95 0.48 -11.08 16.86
N LEU A 96 -0.24 -10.75 15.78
CA LEU A 96 0.13 -9.62 14.92
C LEU A 96 0.08 -8.29 15.70
N GLN A 97 -0.86 -8.14 16.63
CA GLN A 97 -1.04 -6.92 17.42
C GLN A 97 0.08 -6.74 18.46
N ASP A 98 0.74 -7.82 18.83
CA ASP A 98 1.92 -7.84 19.71
C ASP A 98 3.25 -7.67 18.95
N ALA A 99 3.19 -7.48 17.61
CA ALA A 99 4.33 -7.36 16.73
C ALA A 99 4.38 -5.99 16.01
N PRO A 100 4.81 -4.90 16.69
CA PRO A 100 4.85 -3.54 16.12
C PRO A 100 5.57 -3.46 14.78
N VAL A 101 6.70 -4.15 14.64
CA VAL A 101 7.49 -4.14 13.39
C VAL A 101 6.71 -4.78 12.24
N ALA A 102 5.98 -5.86 12.49
CA ALA A 102 5.11 -6.48 11.48
C ALA A 102 3.93 -5.55 11.14
N MET A 103 3.31 -4.94 12.15
CA MET A 103 2.25 -3.97 11.95
C MET A 103 2.67 -2.78 11.08
N THR A 104 3.85 -2.21 11.33
CA THR A 104 4.43 -1.12 10.52
C THR A 104 4.67 -1.56 9.08
N ARG A 105 5.33 -2.71 8.86
CA ARG A 105 5.61 -3.23 7.51
C ARG A 105 4.32 -3.46 6.73
N LEU A 106 3.32 -4.05 7.38
CA LEU A 106 2.01 -4.29 6.78
C LEU A 106 1.31 -2.96 6.41
N LEU A 107 1.35 -1.98 7.30
CA LEU A 107 0.71 -0.68 7.09
C LEU A 107 1.28 0.06 5.87
N LEU A 108 2.61 0.15 5.77
CA LEU A 108 3.27 0.79 4.63
C LEU A 108 3.02 0.02 3.33
N PHE A 109 3.07 -1.31 3.38
CA PHE A 109 2.77 -2.15 2.22
C PHE A 109 1.33 -1.98 1.73
N MET A 110 0.35 -1.98 2.64
CA MET A 110 -1.05 -1.74 2.31
C MET A 110 -1.28 -0.32 1.79
N MET A 111 -0.58 0.68 2.32
CA MET A 111 -0.65 2.05 1.82
C MET A 111 -0.18 2.15 0.37
N ALA A 112 1.01 1.65 0.06
CA ALA A 112 1.54 1.68 -1.30
C ALA A 112 0.65 0.90 -2.29
N THR A 113 0.36 -0.37 -1.97
CA THR A 113 -0.42 -1.22 -2.90
C THR A 113 -1.88 -0.80 -3.00
N GLY A 114 -2.50 -0.36 -1.90
CA GLY A 114 -3.90 0.05 -1.87
C GLY A 114 -4.14 1.38 -2.57
N VAL A 115 -3.20 2.33 -2.50
CA VAL A 115 -3.29 3.58 -3.27
C VAL A 115 -3.20 3.30 -4.76
N GLU A 116 -2.24 2.48 -5.20
CA GLU A 116 -2.07 2.13 -6.61
C GLU A 116 -3.28 1.36 -7.14
N PHE A 117 -3.77 0.38 -6.39
CA PHE A 117 -4.96 -0.39 -6.74
C PHE A 117 -6.18 0.51 -6.94
N ARG A 118 -6.44 1.41 -5.98
CA ARG A 118 -7.60 2.31 -6.03
C ARG A 118 -7.46 3.42 -7.08
N SER A 119 -6.24 3.68 -7.56
CA SER A 119 -6.01 4.60 -8.67
C SER A 119 -6.16 3.95 -10.05
N GLY A 120 -6.26 2.62 -10.13
CA GLY A 120 -6.37 1.86 -11.37
C GLY A 120 -5.03 1.46 -12.01
N ASP A 121 -3.91 1.84 -11.41
CA ASP A 121 -2.56 1.54 -11.94
C ASP A 121 -2.05 0.15 -11.56
N LEU A 122 -2.71 -0.50 -10.59
CA LEU A 122 -2.43 -1.86 -10.17
C LEU A 122 -3.72 -2.68 -10.15
N SER A 123 -3.78 -3.75 -10.95
CA SER A 123 -4.88 -4.72 -10.87
C SER A 123 -4.67 -5.72 -9.74
N GLY A 124 -5.74 -6.38 -9.28
CA GLY A 124 -5.63 -7.40 -8.24
C GLY A 124 -4.84 -8.63 -8.69
N SER A 125 -4.91 -9.00 -9.98
CA SER A 125 -4.06 -10.05 -10.56
C SER A 125 -2.58 -9.69 -10.52
N GLU A 126 -2.23 -8.43 -10.83
CA GLU A 126 -0.84 -7.97 -10.76
C GLU A 126 -0.35 -7.89 -9.31
N LEU A 127 -1.20 -7.43 -8.39
CA LEU A 127 -0.91 -7.43 -6.96
C LEU A 127 -0.66 -8.85 -6.45
N ALA A 128 -1.50 -9.81 -6.83
CA ALA A 128 -1.35 -11.21 -6.44
C ALA A 128 -0.04 -11.82 -6.98
N ALA A 129 0.37 -11.42 -8.19
CA ALA A 129 1.58 -11.93 -8.85
C ALA A 129 2.89 -11.27 -8.37
N LEU A 130 2.87 -10.23 -7.53
CA LEU A 130 4.08 -9.46 -7.17
C LEU A 130 5.27 -10.31 -6.69
N LEU A 131 5.01 -11.38 -5.93
CA LEU A 131 6.07 -12.29 -5.45
C LEU A 131 6.64 -13.14 -6.59
N ASP A 132 5.78 -13.66 -7.47
CA ASP A 132 6.17 -14.47 -8.62
C ASP A 132 6.96 -13.65 -9.63
N THR A 133 6.53 -12.40 -9.86
CA THR A 133 7.21 -11.44 -10.73
C THR A 133 8.64 -11.18 -10.27
N ARG A 134 8.91 -11.21 -8.96
CA ARG A 134 10.27 -11.06 -8.42
C ARG A 134 11.16 -12.26 -8.67
N PHE A 135 10.64 -13.48 -8.52
CA PHE A 135 11.40 -14.67 -8.89
C PHE A 135 11.69 -14.68 -10.40
N ALA A 136 10.68 -14.35 -11.21
CA ALA A 136 10.84 -14.18 -12.65
C ALA A 136 11.87 -13.09 -13.01
N ARG A 137 11.93 -11.99 -12.25
CA ARG A 137 12.94 -10.92 -12.41
C ARG A 137 14.35 -11.46 -12.19
N LEU A 138 14.58 -12.20 -11.10
CA LEU A 138 15.88 -12.82 -10.81
C LEU A 138 16.32 -13.78 -11.94
N MET A 139 15.39 -14.55 -12.50
CA MET A 139 15.68 -15.44 -13.62
C MET A 139 15.90 -14.69 -14.95
N SER A 140 15.16 -13.59 -15.18
CA SER A 140 15.26 -12.78 -16.40
C SER A 140 16.59 -12.03 -16.50
N SER A 141 17.14 -11.57 -15.37
CA SER A 141 18.44 -10.90 -15.33
C SER A 141 19.61 -11.85 -15.63
N VAL A 142 19.47 -13.13 -15.27
CA VAL A 142 20.43 -14.19 -15.61
C VAL A 142 20.32 -14.58 -17.09
N THR A 143 19.11 -14.59 -17.65
CA THR A 143 18.85 -15.06 -19.02
C THR A 143 18.92 -13.96 -20.10
N LYS A 144 19.14 -12.68 -19.73
CA LYS A 144 19.13 -11.50 -20.63
C LYS A 144 17.89 -11.44 -21.56
N LYS A 145 16.75 -11.99 -21.12
CA LYS A 145 15.49 -11.87 -21.86
C LYS A 145 14.89 -10.47 -21.67
N GLU A 146 14.17 -10.01 -22.68
CA GLU A 146 13.41 -8.76 -22.63
C GLU A 146 12.40 -8.82 -21.48
N LYS A 147 12.37 -7.77 -20.65
CA LYS A 147 11.53 -7.74 -19.44
C LYS A 147 10.06 -7.70 -19.84
N SER A 148 9.24 -8.58 -19.28
CA SER A 148 7.79 -8.48 -19.46
C SER A 148 7.27 -7.17 -18.87
N SER A 149 6.14 -6.68 -19.38
CA SER A 149 5.46 -5.47 -18.89
C SER A 149 5.18 -5.52 -17.38
N GLU A 150 4.84 -6.70 -16.86
CA GLU A 150 4.59 -6.95 -15.44
C GLU A 150 5.84 -6.77 -14.57
N ILE A 151 7.00 -7.28 -15.03
CA ILE A 151 8.28 -7.12 -14.31
C ILE A 151 8.65 -5.64 -14.24
N ALA A 152 8.50 -4.90 -15.32
CA ALA A 152 8.78 -3.47 -15.35
C ALA A 152 7.85 -2.67 -14.42
N ARG A 153 6.56 -3.05 -14.30
CA ARG A 153 5.62 -2.45 -13.35
C ARG A 153 6.00 -2.71 -11.91
N ALA A 154 6.32 -3.96 -11.56
CA ALA A 154 6.76 -4.30 -10.21
C ALA A 154 8.06 -3.58 -9.82
N GLU A 155 9.01 -3.41 -10.75
CA GLU A 155 10.23 -2.61 -10.51
C GLU A 155 9.91 -1.13 -10.27
N ARG A 156 8.97 -0.56 -11.03
CA ARG A 156 8.53 0.83 -10.81
C ARG A 156 7.90 1.01 -9.43
N LEU A 157 7.03 0.09 -9.02
CA LEU A 157 6.41 0.14 -7.68
C LEU A 157 7.48 0.09 -6.58
N GLU A 158 8.42 -0.85 -6.66
CA GLU A 158 9.50 -0.95 -5.67
C GLU A 158 10.39 0.30 -5.64
N ALA A 159 10.65 0.91 -6.80
CA ALA A 159 11.42 2.14 -6.89
C ALA A 159 10.67 3.37 -6.36
N THR A 160 9.34 3.45 -6.58
CA THR A 160 8.49 4.54 -6.09
C THR A 160 8.40 4.52 -4.57
N TYR A 161 8.24 3.34 -3.97
CA TYR A 161 7.98 3.20 -2.53
C TYR A 161 9.19 2.58 -1.81
N ALA A 162 10.23 3.38 -1.59
CA ALA A 162 11.47 2.93 -0.96
C ALA A 162 11.33 2.51 0.51
N ASP A 163 10.36 3.09 1.23
CA ASP A 163 10.10 2.77 2.65
C ASP A 163 9.36 1.43 2.86
N VAL A 164 8.89 0.79 1.78
CA VAL A 164 8.09 -0.43 1.84
C VAL A 164 8.98 -1.68 1.77
N ALA A 165 8.80 -2.58 2.73
CA ALA A 165 9.46 -3.88 2.75
C ALA A 165 8.77 -4.85 1.78
N TRP A 166 9.22 -4.87 0.53
CA TRP A 166 8.61 -5.69 -0.51
C TRP A 166 8.99 -7.17 -0.44
N GLN A 167 10.09 -7.54 0.21
CA GLN A 167 10.74 -8.88 0.14
C GLN A 167 9.91 -10.00 0.75
N ASP A 168 9.43 -9.80 1.97
CA ASP A 168 8.65 -10.75 2.75
C ASP A 168 7.42 -10.03 3.33
N PRO A 169 6.33 -9.90 2.56
CA PRO A 169 5.14 -9.19 3.01
C PRO A 169 4.44 -9.98 4.12
N ILE A 170 4.05 -9.27 5.19
CA ILE A 170 3.42 -9.86 6.38
C ILE A 170 2.12 -10.61 6.04
N VAL A 171 1.38 -10.07 5.08
CA VAL A 171 0.17 -10.67 4.52
C VAL A 171 0.43 -10.97 3.05
N PRO A 172 0.08 -12.16 2.54
CA PRO A 172 0.28 -12.50 1.13
C PRO A 172 -0.37 -11.46 0.19
N PRO A 173 0.31 -11.00 -0.87
CA PRO A 173 -0.26 -10.03 -1.80
C PRO A 173 -1.56 -10.49 -2.45
N ALA A 174 -1.71 -11.80 -2.70
CA ALA A 174 -2.96 -12.39 -3.19
C ALA A 174 -4.14 -12.23 -2.20
N ALA A 175 -3.89 -12.31 -0.89
CA ALA A 175 -4.92 -12.08 0.12
C ALA A 175 -5.30 -10.59 0.19
N LEU A 176 -4.32 -9.69 0.03
CA LEU A 176 -4.57 -8.24 -0.04
C LEU A 176 -5.32 -7.85 -1.31
N ALA A 177 -5.00 -8.46 -2.46
CA ALA A 177 -5.74 -8.29 -3.71
C ALA A 177 -7.22 -8.65 -3.53
N ARG A 178 -7.50 -9.83 -2.95
CA ARG A 178 -8.87 -10.26 -2.65
C ARG A 178 -9.57 -9.29 -1.70
N LEU A 179 -8.87 -8.81 -0.67
CA LEU A 179 -9.42 -7.80 0.25
C LEU A 179 -9.79 -6.52 -0.50
N PHE A 180 -8.94 -6.00 -1.37
CA PHE A 180 -9.21 -4.77 -2.09
C PHE A 180 -10.32 -4.90 -3.15
N GLU A 181 -10.43 -6.06 -3.80
CA GLU A 181 -11.48 -6.33 -4.80
C GLU A 181 -12.85 -6.60 -4.18
N THR A 182 -12.89 -7.43 -3.13
CA THR A 182 -14.16 -7.97 -2.59
C THR A 182 -14.54 -7.35 -1.25
N GLY A 183 -13.60 -6.69 -0.57
CA GLY A 183 -13.78 -6.26 0.81
C GLY A 183 -13.80 -7.41 1.81
N ILE A 184 -13.41 -8.64 1.45
CA ILE A 184 -13.45 -9.80 2.36
C ILE A 184 -12.05 -10.08 2.92
N VAL A 185 -11.95 -10.23 4.25
CA VAL A 185 -10.73 -10.67 4.93
C VAL A 185 -10.75 -12.19 5.03
N ASP A 186 -9.86 -12.87 4.31
CA ASP A 186 -9.69 -14.32 4.39
C ASP A 186 -8.84 -14.69 5.62
N THR A 187 -9.49 -14.71 6.79
CA THR A 187 -8.82 -14.94 8.07
C THR A 187 -8.11 -16.29 8.13
N LEU A 188 -8.65 -17.33 7.50
CA LEU A 188 -8.03 -18.66 7.51
C LEU A 188 -6.71 -18.66 6.74
N ALA A 189 -6.71 -18.16 5.51
CA ALA A 189 -5.50 -18.12 4.68
C ALA A 189 -4.44 -17.20 5.30
N ILE A 190 -4.85 -16.04 5.80
CA ILE A 190 -3.94 -15.07 6.42
C ILE A 190 -3.36 -15.63 7.72
N ASN A 191 -4.16 -16.21 8.61
CA ASN A 191 -3.65 -16.77 9.87
C ASN A 191 -2.71 -17.94 9.64
N THR A 192 -2.97 -18.77 8.64
CA THR A 192 -2.06 -19.86 8.24
C THR A 192 -0.68 -19.31 7.85
N HIS A 193 -0.65 -18.20 7.09
CA HIS A 193 0.59 -17.53 6.73
C HIS A 193 1.27 -16.87 7.94
N LEU A 194 0.51 -16.12 8.76
CA LEU A 194 1.03 -15.43 9.95
C LEU A 194 1.65 -16.41 10.95
N ALA A 195 1.07 -17.61 11.09
CA ALA A 195 1.59 -18.65 11.98
C ALA A 195 3.01 -19.14 11.62
N GLN A 196 3.49 -18.83 10.41
CA GLN A 196 4.83 -19.19 9.94
C GLN A 196 5.75 -17.97 9.84
N HIS A 197 5.22 -16.74 9.98
CA HIS A 197 5.96 -15.52 9.73
C HIS A 197 6.85 -15.14 10.93
N PRO A 198 8.19 -14.99 10.77
CA PRO A 198 9.11 -14.79 11.90
C PRO A 198 8.83 -13.55 12.74
N LEU A 199 8.43 -12.45 12.11
CA LEU A 199 8.08 -11.22 12.84
C LEU A 199 6.81 -11.33 13.70
N VAL A 200 5.99 -12.37 13.51
CA VAL A 200 4.74 -12.57 14.24
C VAL A 200 4.89 -13.66 15.31
N VAL A 201 5.47 -14.81 14.95
CA VAL A 201 5.60 -15.95 15.87
C VAL A 201 6.96 -16.04 16.58
N GLY A 202 7.93 -15.23 16.15
CA GLY A 202 9.31 -15.29 16.57
C GLY A 202 10.12 -16.33 15.78
N TYR A 203 11.42 -16.06 15.60
CA TYR A 203 12.32 -16.91 14.83
C TYR A 203 12.39 -18.35 15.37
N ALA A 204 12.40 -18.53 16.70
CA ALA A 204 12.46 -19.85 17.33
C ALA A 204 11.27 -20.76 17.01
N LYS A 205 10.08 -20.19 16.78
CA LYS A 205 8.85 -20.92 16.45
C LYS A 205 8.59 -20.99 14.94
N SER A 206 9.41 -20.31 14.15
CA SER A 206 9.29 -20.31 12.69
C SER A 206 9.83 -21.60 12.10
N PRO A 207 9.28 -22.11 10.98
CA PRO A 207 9.80 -23.29 10.32
C PRO A 207 11.30 -23.15 9.96
N ALA A 208 12.07 -24.23 10.13
CA ALA A 208 13.53 -24.23 9.93
C ALA A 208 13.95 -23.75 8.53
N TRP A 209 13.21 -24.13 7.49
CA TRP A 209 13.47 -23.66 6.13
C TRP A 209 13.36 -22.13 6.03
N ARG A 210 12.45 -21.50 6.78
CA ARG A 210 12.26 -20.04 6.75
C ARG A 210 13.36 -19.32 7.54
N GLN A 211 13.83 -19.93 8.64
CA GLN A 211 15.01 -19.44 9.37
C GLN A 211 16.27 -19.45 8.49
N LEU A 212 16.44 -20.48 7.64
CA LEU A 212 17.56 -20.55 6.69
C LEU A 212 17.52 -19.40 5.68
N TRP A 213 16.34 -19.01 5.20
CA TRP A 213 16.19 -17.88 4.29
C TRP A 213 16.39 -16.52 4.99
N ALA A 214 16.00 -16.41 6.26
CA ALA A 214 16.17 -15.21 7.09
C ALA A 214 17.44 -15.25 7.96
N TRP A 215 18.47 -16.01 7.55
CA TRP A 215 19.64 -16.31 8.39
C TRP A 215 20.44 -15.06 8.81
N THR A 216 20.38 -13.98 8.03
CA THR A 216 21.03 -12.69 8.35
C THR A 216 20.40 -11.98 9.54
N ASP A 217 19.13 -12.28 9.82
CA ASP A 217 18.32 -11.60 10.84
C ASP A 217 18.21 -12.42 12.13
N LEU A 218 18.89 -13.57 12.19
CA LEU A 218 18.91 -14.42 13.39
C LEU A 218 19.67 -13.73 14.52
N PRO A 219 19.15 -13.76 15.77
CA PRO A 219 19.88 -13.24 16.91
C PRO A 219 21.19 -14.02 17.08
N ARG A 220 22.31 -13.29 17.07
CA ARG A 220 23.63 -13.87 17.38
C ARG A 220 23.68 -14.14 18.89
N THR A 221 23.58 -15.41 19.27
CA THR A 221 23.89 -15.89 20.63
C THR A 221 25.38 -15.80 20.91
#